data_AF-A0A5E4NSZ6-F1
#
_entry.id   AF-A0A5E4NSZ6-F1
#
_cell.length_a   1.000
_cell.length_b   1.000
_cell.length_c   1.000
_cell.angle_alpha   90.00
_cell.angle_beta   90.00
_cell.angle_gamma   90.00
#
_symmetry.space_group_name_H-M   'P 1'
#
loop_
_entity.id
_entity.type
_entity.pdbx_description
1 polymer ?
#
loop_
_entity_poly.entity_id
_entity_poly.type
_entity_poly.pdbx_seq_one_letter_code
_entity_poly.pdbx_strand_id
1 'polypeptide(L)'
;MFLFYRDFEIILNQINWPFMVSNSSKVKLDDYKQNFQHLASMLIQVQLPENDCFDLNKSSTSELMDHFSHISLPIAMLIVPFRKRFFYHFTGKKQTNKLDKPEWFLSRVLNWIKEYRNFVVDWMGPVYKENNLRPIDSQHEFIIGLMQSVVVKLESDLSFFQLEDSIFSHIIDETLAFEQELHKVYGYPSDYPSVTEVLTQAPIFFKWINMERKYAINKLNAILSNEENQWDILVKDHQYIVTLGADSFLTLLNTMSDRYNLLRQPRHKLQFLKLQIDLLEEFKQKIVQLFTENKESSEYLQEMLCTMHYVRYTLLNWGTNMHFLSLLNYKCELQNEYKSPTELLETTETVFDDTIKSYDLEINILLNYLCDDIMNKIKRHGKQYKKDNWHIMSELTDTNRYIITDSGWLMYETFTESLNTLNRNLPISLFNKLWPVITDKFATYIYNDILLANIFNNGGAQHLYLDIKYKIIPIISKYTVNPNIYIQRLLEACKILCFDPNFKPVVLKRNEVSEILLRRIENGNSLEFS
;
A
#
# COMPACT_ATOMS: atom_id res chain seq x y z
N MET A 1 -50.35 25.50 4.51
CA MET A 1 -49.48 24.50 5.17
C MET A 1 -50.24 23.65 6.21
N PHE A 2 -50.81 24.24 7.28
CA PHE A 2 -51.47 23.48 8.37
C PHE A 2 -52.65 22.58 7.95
N LEU A 3 -53.47 22.99 6.98
CA LEU A 3 -54.61 22.18 6.48
C LEU A 3 -54.10 20.89 5.80
N PHE A 4 -53.19 21.01 4.83
CA PHE A 4 -52.62 19.86 4.11
C PHE A 4 -51.87 18.88 5.02
N TYR A 5 -51.19 19.38 6.06
CA TYR A 5 -50.51 18.52 7.05
C TYR A 5 -51.51 17.62 7.78
N ARG A 6 -52.62 18.18 8.27
CA ARG A 6 -53.65 17.41 8.98
C ARG A 6 -54.35 16.41 8.06
N ASP A 7 -54.65 16.82 6.84
CA ASP A 7 -55.31 15.94 5.86
C ASP A 7 -54.38 14.77 5.47
N PHE A 8 -53.08 15.02 5.34
CA PHE A 8 -52.10 13.97 5.08
C PHE A 8 -51.96 12.99 6.26
N GLU A 9 -51.98 13.48 7.50
CA GLU A 9 -52.00 12.63 8.70
C GLU A 9 -53.25 11.73 8.75
N ILE A 10 -54.42 12.23 8.33
CA ILE A 10 -55.64 11.42 8.20
C ILE A 10 -55.44 10.29 7.19
N ILE A 11 -54.86 10.57 6.02
CA ILE A 11 -54.58 9.53 5.02
C ILE A 11 -53.59 8.50 5.56
N LEU A 12 -52.50 8.92 6.22
CA LEU A 12 -51.52 8.01 6.83
C LEU A 12 -52.19 7.05 7.82
N ASN A 13 -53.13 7.54 8.62
CA ASN A 13 -53.92 6.71 9.53
C ASN A 13 -54.86 5.76 8.79
N GLN A 14 -55.50 6.18 7.69
CA GLN A 14 -56.39 5.34 6.88
C GLN A 14 -55.65 4.17 6.23
N ILE A 15 -54.40 4.37 5.80
CA ILE A 15 -53.54 3.30 5.25
C ILE A 15 -52.81 2.49 6.33
N ASN A 16 -53.05 2.75 7.62
CA ASN A 16 -52.37 2.14 8.75
C ASN A 16 -50.83 2.26 8.66
N TRP A 17 -50.30 3.39 8.19
CA TRP A 17 -48.86 3.63 8.16
C TRP A 17 -48.28 3.64 9.58
N PRO A 18 -47.16 2.95 9.89
CA PRO A 18 -46.28 2.19 8.98
C PRO A 18 -46.58 0.68 8.91
N PHE A 19 -47.63 0.17 9.53
CA PHE A 19 -47.86 -1.28 9.60
C PHE A 19 -48.32 -1.92 8.28
N MET A 20 -48.82 -1.11 7.33
CA MET A 20 -49.22 -1.54 5.98
C MET A 20 -50.21 -2.72 5.95
N VAL A 21 -50.97 -2.92 7.04
CA VAL A 21 -52.00 -3.95 7.10
C VAL A 21 -53.25 -3.40 6.44
N SER A 22 -53.55 -3.87 5.24
CA SER A 22 -54.77 -3.51 4.54
C SER A 22 -55.61 -4.74 4.19
N ASN A 23 -56.62 -5.04 4.99
CA ASN A 23 -57.74 -5.91 4.58
C ASN A 23 -58.66 -5.20 3.55
N SER A 24 -58.15 -4.19 2.83
CA SER A 24 -58.92 -3.35 1.92
C SER A 24 -58.90 -3.90 0.50
N SER A 25 -60.02 -3.70 -0.22
CA SER A 25 -60.13 -4.00 -1.64
C SER A 25 -59.17 -3.13 -2.47
N LYS A 26 -58.59 -3.68 -3.55
CA LYS A 26 -57.66 -2.97 -4.46
C LYS A 26 -58.13 -1.56 -4.85
N VAL A 27 -59.41 -1.40 -5.21
CA VAL A 27 -60.00 -0.10 -5.60
C VAL A 27 -59.84 0.97 -4.52
N LYS A 28 -60.07 0.62 -3.24
CA LYS A 28 -59.89 1.56 -2.12
C LYS A 28 -58.42 1.93 -1.91
N LEU A 29 -57.50 1.01 -2.16
CA LEU A 29 -56.08 1.26 -2.02
C LEU A 29 -55.58 2.22 -3.11
N ASP A 30 -56.10 2.08 -4.34
CA ASP A 30 -55.81 2.99 -5.44
C ASP A 30 -56.34 4.41 -5.16
N ASP A 31 -57.56 4.53 -4.60
CA ASP A 31 -58.13 5.82 -4.18
C ASP A 31 -57.27 6.47 -3.06
N TYR A 32 -56.86 5.69 -2.05
CA TYR A 32 -55.97 6.19 -1.00
C TYR A 32 -54.62 6.63 -1.57
N LYS A 33 -54.07 5.89 -2.54
CA LYS A 33 -52.81 6.22 -3.18
C LYS A 33 -52.89 7.51 -3.98
N GLN A 34 -53.94 7.73 -4.77
CA GLN A 34 -54.13 8.97 -5.51
C GLN A 34 -54.28 10.18 -4.57
N ASN A 35 -55.09 10.04 -3.51
CA ASN A 35 -55.27 11.11 -2.53
C ASN A 35 -53.98 11.41 -1.75
N PHE A 36 -53.22 10.36 -1.38
CA PHE A 36 -51.90 10.49 -0.80
C PHE A 36 -50.96 11.29 -1.70
N GLN A 37 -50.89 10.91 -2.98
CA GLN A 37 -49.99 11.53 -3.96
C GLN A 37 -50.34 13.01 -4.19
N HIS A 38 -51.63 13.32 -4.30
CA HIS A 38 -52.10 14.69 -4.44
C HIS A 38 -51.70 15.57 -3.23
N LEU A 39 -51.99 15.11 -2.01
CA LEU A 39 -51.63 15.85 -0.80
C LEU A 39 -50.11 15.96 -0.61
N ALA A 40 -49.35 14.91 -0.92
CA ALA A 40 -47.90 14.93 -0.89
C ALA A 40 -47.33 15.97 -1.87
N SER A 41 -47.87 16.06 -3.08
CA SER A 41 -47.46 17.07 -4.06
C SER A 41 -47.73 18.48 -3.56
N MET A 42 -48.92 18.72 -2.97
CA MET A 42 -49.25 20.02 -2.38
C MET A 42 -48.33 20.38 -1.22
N LEU A 43 -47.96 19.42 -0.38
CA LEU A 43 -47.01 19.64 0.73
C LEU A 43 -45.62 20.03 0.22
N ILE A 44 -45.12 19.39 -0.86
CA ILE A 44 -43.84 19.76 -1.49
C ILE A 44 -43.91 21.18 -2.05
N GLN A 45 -44.99 21.55 -2.73
CA GLN A 45 -45.14 22.89 -3.33
C GLN A 45 -45.29 24.01 -2.29
N VAL A 46 -45.84 23.69 -1.12
CA VAL A 46 -46.04 24.64 -0.02
C VAL A 46 -44.80 24.72 0.90
N GLN A 47 -43.86 23.78 0.78
CA GLN A 47 -42.58 23.85 1.47
C GLN A 47 -41.80 25.05 0.96
N LEU A 48 -41.52 26.01 1.84
CA LEU A 48 -40.74 27.19 1.49
C LEU A 48 -39.29 26.77 1.19
N PRO A 49 -38.63 27.38 0.18
CA PRO A 49 -37.19 27.24 -0.01
C PRO A 49 -36.44 27.69 1.25
N GLU A 50 -35.32 27.05 1.56
CA GLU A 50 -34.51 27.30 2.77
C GLU A 50 -34.17 28.78 3.01
N ASN A 51 -34.07 29.58 1.95
CA ASN A 51 -33.75 31.01 2.03
C ASN A 51 -34.87 31.86 2.66
N ASP A 52 -36.11 31.36 2.73
CA ASP A 52 -37.27 32.10 3.25
C ASP A 52 -37.69 31.65 4.66
N CYS A 53 -37.01 30.64 5.25
CA CYS A 53 -37.26 30.22 6.62
C CYS A 53 -36.47 31.11 7.60
N PHE A 54 -37.02 32.30 7.90
CA PHE A 54 -36.60 33.06 9.08
C PHE A 54 -36.99 32.29 10.34
N ASP A 55 -36.10 31.41 10.80
CA ASP A 55 -36.32 30.50 11.93
C ASP A 55 -36.60 31.24 13.25
N LEU A 56 -37.85 31.15 13.72
CA LEU A 56 -38.24 31.51 15.09
C LEU A 56 -37.87 30.42 16.13
N ASN A 57 -37.22 29.32 15.73
CA ASN A 57 -36.88 28.18 16.60
C ASN A 57 -35.43 27.67 16.41
N LYS A 58 -34.46 28.53 16.07
CA LYS A 58 -33.02 28.22 16.17
C LYS A 58 -32.53 28.18 17.63
N SER A 59 -33.22 27.42 18.48
CA SER A 59 -32.69 27.04 19.77
C SER A 59 -32.45 25.53 19.76
N SER A 60 -31.16 25.16 19.78
CA SER A 60 -30.63 23.84 20.16
C SER A 60 -30.47 22.74 19.10
N THR A 61 -30.41 23.02 17.79
CA THR A 61 -29.98 21.99 16.81
C THR A 61 -28.46 22.01 16.63
N SER A 62 -27.81 20.84 16.75
CA SER A 62 -26.39 20.65 16.43
C SER A 62 -26.13 21.06 14.97
N GLU A 63 -25.01 21.73 14.67
CA GLU A 63 -24.61 22.11 13.29
C GLU A 63 -24.64 20.90 12.32
N LEU A 64 -24.40 19.70 12.84
CA LEU A 64 -24.48 18.45 12.07
C LEU A 64 -25.90 18.10 11.64
N MET A 65 -26.91 18.41 12.46
CA MET A 65 -28.31 18.07 12.18
C MET A 65 -28.85 18.89 10.99
N ASP A 66 -28.27 20.07 10.75
CA ASP A 66 -28.65 20.91 9.62
C ASP A 66 -28.39 20.18 8.29
N HIS A 67 -27.31 19.40 8.18
CA HIS A 67 -27.03 18.59 6.99
C HIS A 67 -28.12 17.54 6.70
N PHE A 68 -28.80 17.03 7.73
CA PHE A 68 -29.86 16.02 7.59
C PHE A 68 -31.26 16.63 7.54
N SER A 69 -31.39 17.95 7.61
CA SER A 69 -32.67 18.66 7.70
C SER A 69 -33.39 18.79 6.35
N HIS A 70 -32.65 18.60 5.25
CA HIS A 70 -33.11 18.73 3.86
C HIS A 70 -33.95 17.53 3.41
N ILE A 71 -35.11 17.33 4.04
CA ILE A 71 -36.13 16.36 3.62
C ILE A 71 -37.45 17.06 3.34
N SER A 72 -38.21 16.50 2.40
CA SER A 72 -39.52 17.01 2.05
C SER A 72 -40.53 16.79 3.19
N LEU A 73 -41.50 17.70 3.31
CA LEU A 73 -42.54 17.60 4.35
C LEU A 73 -43.27 16.24 4.35
N PRO A 74 -43.67 15.65 3.20
CA PRO A 74 -44.28 14.31 3.19
C PRO A 74 -43.35 13.24 3.78
N ILE A 75 -42.06 13.26 3.45
CA ILE A 75 -41.08 12.32 4.01
C ILE A 75 -40.93 12.54 5.52
N ALA A 76 -40.81 13.79 5.97
CA ALA A 76 -40.73 14.12 7.39
C ALA A 76 -41.92 13.54 8.18
N MET A 77 -43.13 13.62 7.61
CA MET A 77 -44.34 13.02 8.19
C MET A 77 -44.30 11.49 8.20
N LEU A 78 -43.81 10.85 7.13
CA LEU A 78 -43.65 9.39 7.07
C LEU A 78 -42.67 8.87 8.12
N ILE A 79 -41.67 9.67 8.51
CA ILE A 79 -40.62 9.29 9.47
C ILE A 79 -41.07 9.35 10.93
N VAL A 80 -42.07 10.18 11.27
CA VAL A 80 -42.59 10.37 12.64
C VAL A 80 -42.80 9.06 13.43
N PRO A 81 -43.50 8.03 12.92
CA PRO A 81 -43.70 6.78 13.67
C PRO A 81 -42.39 6.02 13.94
N PHE A 82 -41.45 6.03 12.99
CA PHE A 82 -40.13 5.41 13.16
C PHE A 82 -39.31 6.13 14.21
N ARG A 83 -39.30 7.47 14.18
CA ARG A 83 -38.61 8.31 15.16
C ARG A 83 -39.13 8.05 16.58
N LYS A 84 -40.47 8.03 16.77
CA LYS A 84 -41.10 7.70 18.06
C LYS A 84 -40.68 6.32 18.55
N ARG A 85 -40.73 5.31 17.67
CA ARG A 85 -40.35 3.93 18.00
C ARG A 85 -38.86 3.81 18.34
N PHE A 86 -38.00 4.47 17.57
CA PHE A 86 -36.55 4.48 17.78
C PHE A 86 -36.23 5.01 19.18
N PHE A 87 -36.65 6.24 19.48
CA PHE A 87 -36.33 6.85 20.77
C PHE A 87 -37.00 6.14 21.95
N TYR A 88 -38.18 5.55 21.77
CA TYR A 88 -38.80 4.73 22.82
C TYR A 88 -37.94 3.52 23.23
N HIS A 89 -37.27 2.87 22.27
CA HIS A 89 -36.47 1.67 22.54
C HIS A 89 -35.01 1.99 22.89
N PHE A 90 -34.40 2.96 22.23
CA PHE A 90 -32.95 3.18 22.28
C PHE A 90 -32.53 4.37 23.14
N THR A 91 -33.45 4.92 23.95
CA THR A 91 -33.12 5.95 24.95
C THR A 91 -33.70 5.64 26.33
N GLY A 92 -33.30 6.42 27.33
CA GLY A 92 -33.75 6.27 28.71
C GLY A 92 -33.26 4.98 29.36
N LYS A 93 -34.07 4.41 30.25
CA LYS A 93 -33.71 3.25 31.12
C LYS A 93 -34.05 1.88 30.51
N LYS A 94 -34.31 1.80 29.21
CA LYS A 94 -34.67 0.54 28.55
C LYS A 94 -33.45 -0.39 28.45
N GLN A 95 -33.67 -1.70 28.56
CA GLN A 95 -32.61 -2.70 28.38
C GLN A 95 -32.01 -2.71 26.98
N THR A 96 -32.74 -2.17 26.00
CA THR A 96 -32.31 -2.00 24.61
C THR A 96 -31.42 -0.78 24.39
N ASN A 97 -31.30 0.12 25.37
CA ASN A 97 -30.38 1.25 25.33
C ASN A 97 -29.03 0.83 25.94
N LYS A 98 -28.15 0.27 25.12
CA LYS A 98 -26.84 -0.25 25.52
C LYS A 98 -25.73 0.32 24.65
N LEU A 99 -24.72 0.93 25.29
CA LEU A 99 -23.57 1.54 24.62
C LEU A 99 -22.67 0.51 23.93
N ASP A 100 -22.58 -0.69 24.51
CA ASP A 100 -21.81 -1.83 23.97
C ASP A 100 -22.54 -2.57 22.84
N LYS A 101 -23.76 -2.14 22.50
CA LYS A 101 -24.62 -2.78 21.47
C LYS A 101 -25.17 -1.78 20.43
N PRO A 102 -24.30 -1.01 19.75
CA PRO A 102 -24.72 -0.11 18.68
C PRO A 102 -25.40 -0.84 17.52
N GLU A 103 -25.04 -2.11 17.27
CA GLU A 103 -25.62 -2.93 16.21
C GLU A 103 -27.15 -3.07 16.32
N TRP A 104 -27.72 -2.95 17.52
CA TRP A 104 -29.16 -3.09 17.74
C TRP A 104 -29.98 -1.98 17.10
N PHE A 105 -29.57 -0.72 17.28
CA PHE A 105 -30.31 0.39 16.69
C PHE A 105 -29.96 0.58 15.21
N LEU A 106 -28.71 0.32 14.82
CA LEU A 106 -28.25 0.37 13.43
C LEU A 106 -28.98 -0.68 12.56
N SER A 107 -28.96 -1.94 12.99
CA SER A 107 -29.70 -3.01 12.31
C SER A 107 -31.20 -2.74 12.27
N ARG A 108 -31.76 -2.08 13.30
CA ARG A 108 -33.19 -1.75 13.29
C ARG A 108 -33.53 -0.75 12.20
N VAL A 109 -32.68 0.25 11.99
CA VAL A 109 -32.83 1.25 10.93
C VAL A 109 -32.64 0.61 9.55
N LEU A 110 -31.62 -0.22 9.36
CA LEU A 110 -31.41 -0.96 8.10
C LEU A 110 -32.63 -1.84 7.74
N ASN A 111 -33.21 -2.52 8.74
CA ASN A 111 -34.43 -3.29 8.53
C ASN A 111 -35.61 -2.42 8.08
N TRP A 112 -35.78 -1.22 8.66
CA TRP A 112 -36.80 -0.29 8.19
C TRP A 112 -36.55 0.19 6.76
N ILE A 113 -35.30 0.52 6.41
CA ILE A 113 -34.97 0.88 5.02
C ILE A 113 -35.35 -0.27 4.08
N LYS A 114 -34.94 -1.50 4.41
CA LYS A 114 -35.24 -2.70 3.63
C LYS A 114 -36.75 -2.95 3.47
N GLU A 115 -37.52 -2.83 4.55
CA GLU A 115 -38.97 -3.09 4.57
C GLU A 115 -39.76 -2.03 3.79
N TYR A 116 -39.40 -0.75 3.93
CA TYR A 116 -40.24 0.37 3.48
C TYR A 116 -39.76 1.06 2.20
N ARG A 117 -38.53 0.83 1.71
CA ARG A 117 -38.00 1.50 0.51
C ARG A 117 -38.89 1.35 -0.72
N ASN A 118 -39.43 0.15 -0.97
CA ASN A 118 -40.27 -0.11 -2.14
C ASN A 118 -41.57 0.69 -2.06
N PHE A 119 -42.20 0.70 -0.88
CA PHE A 119 -43.41 1.50 -0.67
C PHE A 119 -43.15 2.98 -0.91
N VAL A 120 -42.05 3.51 -0.36
CA VAL A 120 -41.71 4.93 -0.52
C VAL A 120 -41.53 5.25 -2.00
N VAL A 121 -40.76 4.46 -2.75
CA VAL A 121 -40.58 4.67 -4.19
C VAL A 121 -41.91 4.53 -4.95
N ASP A 122 -42.73 3.53 -4.62
CA ASP A 122 -44.00 3.27 -5.31
C ASP A 122 -45.05 4.36 -5.08
N TRP A 123 -45.07 4.97 -3.89
CA TRP A 123 -46.06 5.97 -3.49
C TRP A 123 -45.57 7.39 -3.71
N MET A 124 -44.33 7.70 -3.32
CA MET A 124 -43.72 9.03 -3.46
C MET A 124 -43.01 9.25 -4.80
N GLY A 125 -42.51 8.21 -5.46
CA GLY A 125 -41.78 8.35 -6.73
C GLY A 125 -42.55 9.13 -7.82
N PRO A 126 -43.85 8.87 -8.06
CA PRO A 126 -44.66 9.67 -8.97
C PRO A 126 -44.79 11.15 -8.55
N VAL A 127 -44.93 11.40 -7.24
CA VAL A 127 -45.01 12.76 -6.68
C VAL A 127 -43.72 13.52 -6.94
N TYR A 128 -42.58 12.88 -6.74
CA TYR A 128 -41.26 13.47 -7.02
C TYR A 128 -41.13 13.81 -8.50
N LYS A 129 -41.54 12.88 -9.38
CA LYS A 129 -41.53 13.10 -10.83
C LYS A 129 -42.38 14.30 -11.25
N GLU A 130 -43.57 14.46 -10.67
CA GLU A 130 -44.46 15.60 -10.93
C GLU A 130 -43.88 16.93 -10.47
N ASN A 131 -43.03 16.91 -9.43
CA ASN A 131 -42.35 18.09 -8.90
C ASN A 131 -40.91 18.25 -9.45
N ASN A 132 -40.60 17.67 -10.61
CA ASN A 132 -39.30 17.74 -11.30
C ASN A 132 -38.10 17.18 -10.51
N LEU A 133 -38.34 16.26 -9.59
CA LEU A 133 -37.33 15.51 -8.84
C LEU A 133 -37.22 14.07 -9.37
N ARG A 134 -36.11 13.37 -9.07
CA ARG A 134 -35.98 11.97 -9.50
C ARG A 134 -36.80 11.09 -8.56
N PRO A 135 -37.52 10.07 -9.06
CA PRO A 135 -38.28 9.16 -8.19
C PRO A 135 -37.45 8.51 -7.09
N ILE A 136 -36.17 8.21 -7.37
CA ILE A 136 -35.24 7.59 -6.41
C ILE A 136 -34.87 8.52 -5.25
N ASP A 137 -34.95 9.84 -5.43
CA ASP A 137 -34.64 10.81 -4.37
C ASP A 137 -35.60 10.67 -3.18
N SER A 138 -36.83 10.20 -3.42
CA SER A 138 -37.78 9.89 -2.35
C SER A 138 -37.28 8.80 -1.39
N GLN A 139 -36.56 7.79 -1.92
CA GLN A 139 -35.91 6.77 -1.11
C GLN A 139 -34.73 7.36 -0.35
N HIS A 140 -33.90 8.18 -1.00
CA HIS A 140 -32.72 8.78 -0.37
C HIS A 140 -33.11 9.72 0.77
N GLU A 141 -34.12 10.57 0.58
CA GLU A 141 -34.65 11.42 1.65
C GLU A 141 -35.28 10.61 2.79
N PHE A 142 -35.95 9.49 2.49
CA PHE A 142 -36.44 8.60 3.54
C PHE A 142 -35.30 7.99 4.36
N ILE A 143 -34.19 7.60 3.70
CA ILE A 143 -32.98 7.13 4.39
C ILE A 143 -32.39 8.27 5.25
N ILE A 144 -32.24 9.48 4.72
CA ILE A 144 -31.78 10.67 5.48
C ILE A 144 -32.64 10.89 6.72
N GLY A 145 -33.96 10.87 6.58
CA GLY A 145 -34.90 11.05 7.69
C GLY A 145 -34.76 9.98 8.78
N LEU A 146 -34.52 8.71 8.40
CA LEU A 146 -34.26 7.66 9.38
C LEU A 146 -32.90 7.85 10.08
N MET A 147 -31.88 8.27 9.34
CA MET A 147 -30.53 8.51 9.87
C MET A 147 -30.48 9.66 10.88
N GLN A 148 -31.39 10.65 10.83
CA GLN A 148 -31.48 11.68 11.87
C GLN A 148 -31.55 11.08 13.29
N SER A 149 -32.28 9.99 13.46
CA SER A 149 -32.39 9.31 14.77
C SER A 149 -31.10 8.61 15.17
N VAL A 150 -30.37 8.08 14.19
CA VAL A 150 -29.04 7.46 14.37
C VAL A 150 -28.02 8.51 14.77
N VAL A 151 -27.97 9.65 14.08
CA VAL A 151 -27.05 10.76 14.37
C VAL A 151 -27.24 11.26 15.79
N VAL A 152 -28.48 11.59 16.20
CA VAL A 152 -28.78 12.04 17.58
C VAL A 152 -28.32 11.01 18.61
N LYS A 153 -28.52 9.73 18.32
CA LYS A 153 -28.15 8.64 19.23
C LYS A 153 -26.63 8.49 19.33
N LEU A 154 -25.93 8.47 18.21
CA LEU A 154 -24.47 8.37 18.16
C LEU A 154 -23.82 9.60 18.81
N GLU A 155 -24.32 10.81 18.56
CA GLU A 155 -23.83 12.03 19.24
C GLU A 155 -23.98 11.90 20.76
N SER A 156 -25.16 11.47 21.23
CA SER A 156 -25.40 11.24 22.66
C SER A 156 -24.44 10.18 23.22
N ASP A 157 -24.24 9.06 22.52
CA ASP A 157 -23.44 7.94 23.00
C ASP A 157 -21.94 8.22 22.97
N LEU A 158 -21.47 8.99 21.98
CA LEU A 158 -20.05 9.36 21.83
C LEU A 158 -19.66 10.60 22.63
N SER A 159 -20.62 11.40 23.09
CA SER A 159 -20.36 12.52 24.01
C SER A 159 -19.80 12.08 25.37
N PHE A 160 -19.91 10.79 25.71
CA PHE A 160 -19.31 10.19 26.90
C PHE A 160 -17.79 10.00 26.72
N PHE A 161 -17.01 11.02 27.07
CA PHE A 161 -15.55 11.05 26.91
C PHE A 161 -14.78 9.86 27.54
N GLN A 162 -15.36 9.18 28.54
CA GLN A 162 -14.74 8.04 29.25
C GLN A 162 -15.04 6.66 28.65
N LEU A 163 -15.56 6.56 27.43
CA LEU A 163 -15.74 5.27 26.77
C LEU A 163 -14.43 4.46 26.73
N GLU A 164 -14.49 3.20 27.16
CA GLU A 164 -13.38 2.24 26.99
C GLU A 164 -13.03 2.07 25.50
N ASP A 165 -11.74 1.85 25.20
CA ASP A 165 -11.24 1.72 23.82
C ASP A 165 -11.96 0.60 23.05
N SER A 166 -12.32 -0.50 23.72
CA SER A 166 -13.04 -1.63 23.13
C SER A 166 -14.45 -1.25 22.67
N ILE A 167 -15.22 -0.57 23.52
CA ILE A 167 -16.58 -0.10 23.21
C ILE A 167 -16.50 0.95 22.10
N PHE A 168 -15.55 1.88 22.19
CA PHE A 168 -15.38 2.92 21.20
C PHE A 168 -15.03 2.35 19.81
N SER A 169 -14.10 1.38 19.74
CA SER A 169 -13.77 0.68 18.50
C SER A 169 -14.99 -0.03 17.93
N HIS A 170 -15.75 -0.73 18.76
CA HIS A 170 -16.95 -1.45 18.33
C HIS A 170 -18.01 -0.50 17.75
N ILE A 171 -18.22 0.68 18.36
CA ILE A 171 -19.12 1.71 17.81
C ILE A 171 -18.66 2.21 16.45
N ILE A 172 -17.35 2.47 16.27
CA ILE A 172 -16.79 2.87 14.98
C ILE A 172 -17.03 1.77 13.93
N ASP A 173 -16.69 0.53 14.26
CA ASP A 173 -16.78 -0.60 13.33
C ASP A 173 -18.22 -0.82 12.85
N GLU A 174 -19.19 -0.82 13.77
CA GLU A 174 -20.61 -0.97 13.45
C GLU A 174 -21.15 0.24 12.67
N THR A 175 -20.69 1.46 12.97
CA THR A 175 -21.09 2.67 12.24
C THR A 175 -20.55 2.66 10.80
N LEU A 176 -19.28 2.25 10.61
CA LEU A 176 -18.69 2.10 9.28
C LEU A 176 -19.35 0.97 8.49
N ALA A 177 -19.68 -0.14 9.14
CA ALA A 177 -20.42 -1.24 8.51
C ALA A 177 -21.82 -0.80 8.05
N PHE A 178 -22.53 -0.05 8.88
CA PHE A 178 -23.82 0.56 8.54
C PHE A 178 -23.71 1.47 7.32
N GLU A 179 -22.73 2.39 7.29
CA GLU A 179 -22.49 3.29 6.16
C GLU A 179 -22.17 2.51 4.87
N GLN A 180 -21.33 1.48 4.98
CA GLN A 180 -20.95 0.64 3.86
C GLN A 180 -22.17 -0.11 3.29
N GLU A 181 -23.09 -0.57 4.13
CA GLU A 181 -24.33 -1.21 3.69
C GLU A 181 -25.25 -0.22 2.95
N LEU A 182 -25.37 1.03 3.44
CA LEU A 182 -26.13 2.09 2.77
C LEU A 182 -25.65 2.30 1.32
N HIS A 183 -24.34 2.40 1.11
CA HIS A 183 -23.78 2.57 -0.23
C HIS A 183 -23.93 1.31 -1.09
N LYS A 184 -23.52 0.13 -0.59
CA LYS A 184 -23.43 -1.09 -1.40
C LYS A 184 -24.78 -1.75 -1.69
N VAL A 185 -25.71 -1.71 -0.73
CA VAL A 185 -27.00 -2.45 -0.82
C VAL A 185 -28.15 -1.53 -1.21
N TYR A 186 -28.15 -0.29 -0.73
CA TYR A 186 -29.25 0.65 -0.94
C TYR A 186 -28.94 1.73 -1.98
N GLY A 187 -27.73 1.76 -2.54
CA GLY A 187 -27.32 2.74 -3.55
C GLY A 187 -27.38 4.18 -3.03
N TYR A 188 -27.10 4.36 -1.74
CA TYR A 188 -27.06 5.68 -1.12
C TYR A 188 -25.86 6.48 -1.67
N PRO A 189 -26.03 7.73 -2.15
CA PRO A 189 -24.93 8.50 -2.73
C PRO A 189 -23.89 8.93 -1.69
N SER A 190 -22.60 8.98 -2.08
CA SER A 190 -21.51 9.44 -1.18
C SER A 190 -21.49 10.95 -0.93
N ASP A 191 -22.17 11.73 -1.79
CA ASP A 191 -22.25 13.19 -1.63
C ASP A 191 -23.33 13.61 -0.63
N TYR A 192 -24.19 12.68 -0.21
CA TYR A 192 -25.29 12.93 0.72
C TYR A 192 -24.77 12.88 2.17
N PRO A 193 -25.55 13.38 3.16
CA PRO A 193 -25.15 13.36 4.57
C PRO A 193 -24.83 11.94 5.05
N SER A 194 -23.76 11.81 5.83
CA SER A 194 -23.23 10.50 6.27
C SER A 194 -23.24 10.39 7.78
N VAL A 195 -23.59 9.21 8.34
CA VAL A 195 -23.50 9.02 9.80
C VAL A 195 -22.05 9.07 10.29
N THR A 196 -21.08 8.88 9.39
CA THR A 196 -19.65 9.04 9.69
C THR A 196 -19.29 10.46 10.10
N GLU A 197 -20.11 11.46 9.78
CA GLU A 197 -19.89 12.85 10.19
C GLU A 197 -19.83 13.01 11.72
N VAL A 198 -20.57 12.17 12.46
CA VAL A 198 -20.49 12.11 13.93
C VAL A 198 -19.10 11.65 14.40
N LEU A 199 -18.52 10.64 13.73
CA LEU A 199 -17.19 10.13 14.05
C LEU A 199 -16.08 11.14 13.72
N THR A 200 -16.36 12.06 12.79
CA THR A 200 -15.41 13.08 12.35
C THR A 200 -15.46 14.39 13.13
N GLN A 201 -16.32 14.50 14.15
CA GLN A 201 -16.24 15.62 15.08
C GLN A 201 -14.88 15.64 15.78
N ALA A 202 -14.26 16.81 15.89
CA ALA A 202 -12.86 16.97 16.32
C ALA A 202 -12.41 16.12 17.53
N PRO A 203 -13.11 16.11 18.69
CA PRO A 203 -12.66 15.31 19.84
C PRO A 203 -12.78 13.80 19.61
N ILE A 204 -13.83 13.37 18.90
CA ILE A 204 -14.09 11.96 18.58
C ILE A 204 -13.06 11.47 17.57
N PHE A 205 -12.85 12.24 16.50
CA PHE A 205 -11.90 11.93 15.45
C PHE A 205 -10.46 11.86 15.97
N PHE A 206 -10.08 12.79 16.86
CA PHE A 206 -8.77 12.78 17.50
C PHE A 206 -8.56 11.51 18.36
N LYS A 207 -9.58 11.08 19.10
CA LYS A 207 -9.52 9.81 19.84
C LYS A 207 -9.37 8.62 18.89
N TRP A 208 -10.16 8.59 17.81
CA TRP A 208 -10.11 7.52 16.82
C TRP A 208 -8.74 7.40 16.15
N ILE A 209 -8.19 8.48 15.60
CA ILE A 209 -6.91 8.38 14.89
C ILE A 209 -5.75 7.95 15.81
N ASN A 210 -5.78 8.34 17.08
CA ASN A 210 -4.79 7.91 18.07
C ASN A 210 -4.96 6.45 18.48
N MET A 211 -6.20 5.99 18.63
CA MET A 211 -6.49 4.58 18.89
C MET A 211 -6.05 3.71 17.70
N GLU A 212 -6.37 4.13 16.47
CA GLU A 212 -5.97 3.45 15.25
C GLU A 212 -4.45 3.39 15.13
N ARG A 213 -3.74 4.50 15.41
CA ARG A 213 -2.28 4.55 15.47
C ARG A 213 -1.71 3.54 16.46
N LYS A 214 -2.22 3.51 17.69
CA LYS A 214 -1.78 2.58 18.75
C LYS A 214 -1.99 1.13 18.32
N TYR A 215 -3.15 0.81 17.76
CA TYR A 215 -3.45 -0.53 17.28
C TYR A 215 -2.53 -0.94 16.11
N ALA A 216 -2.36 -0.06 15.13
CA ALA A 216 -1.53 -0.32 13.97
C ALA A 216 -0.06 -0.51 14.33
N ILE A 217 0.50 0.31 15.24
CA ILE A 217 1.86 0.12 15.75
C ILE A 217 1.99 -1.22 16.48
N ASN A 218 1.04 -1.58 17.36
CA ASN A 218 1.09 -2.86 18.05
C ASN A 218 1.04 -4.05 17.08
N LYS A 219 0.22 -3.97 16.03
CA LYS A 219 0.15 -4.99 14.98
C LYS A 219 1.43 -5.05 14.15
N LEU A 220 1.99 -3.90 13.76
CA LEU A 220 3.28 -3.81 13.08
C LEU A 220 4.38 -4.47 13.90
N ASN A 221 4.44 -4.20 15.20
CA ASN A 221 5.38 -4.84 16.12
C ASN A 221 5.19 -6.36 16.12
N ALA A 222 3.96 -6.84 16.26
CA ALA A 222 3.67 -8.27 16.27
C ALA A 222 4.04 -8.97 14.95
N ILE A 223 3.86 -8.28 13.80
CA ILE A 223 4.27 -8.80 12.49
C ILE A 223 5.78 -9.06 12.46
N LEU A 224 6.58 -8.12 12.97
CA LEU A 224 8.04 -8.18 12.92
C LEU A 224 8.70 -8.92 14.10
N SER A 225 7.98 -9.10 15.20
CA SER A 225 8.45 -9.83 16.38
C SER A 225 8.13 -11.33 16.34
N ASN A 226 7.34 -11.80 15.38
CA ASN A 226 7.12 -13.23 15.17
C ASN A 226 8.36 -13.85 14.52
N GLU A 227 9.28 -14.33 15.36
CA GLU A 227 10.61 -14.81 14.93
C GLU A 227 10.56 -16.00 13.98
N GLU A 228 9.51 -16.84 14.02
CA GLU A 228 9.53 -18.12 13.28
C GLU A 228 9.20 -17.97 11.79
N ASN A 229 8.19 -17.16 11.41
CA ASN A 229 7.59 -17.26 10.07
C ASN A 229 7.50 -15.91 9.31
N GLN A 230 7.91 -14.79 9.91
CA GLN A 230 7.72 -13.47 9.28
C GLN A 230 8.42 -13.34 7.90
N TRP A 231 9.52 -14.07 7.72
CA TRP A 231 10.31 -14.06 6.48
C TRP A 231 9.89 -15.17 5.50
N ASP A 232 8.89 -15.97 5.86
CA ASP A 232 8.39 -17.05 5.01
C ASP A 232 7.90 -16.49 3.68
N ILE A 233 8.32 -17.16 2.61
CA ILE A 233 7.98 -16.75 1.26
C ILE A 233 6.63 -17.34 0.89
N LEU A 234 5.66 -16.45 0.67
CA LEU A 234 4.30 -16.82 0.26
C LEU A 234 4.19 -16.95 -1.27
N VAL A 235 4.79 -16.00 -1.99
CA VAL A 235 4.72 -15.93 -3.46
C VAL A 235 6.09 -15.61 -4.02
N LYS A 236 6.50 -16.34 -5.06
CA LYS A 236 7.70 -16.06 -5.86
C LYS A 236 7.29 -15.74 -7.29
N ASP A 237 7.44 -14.49 -7.68
CA ASP A 237 7.34 -14.03 -9.07
C ASP A 237 8.71 -13.51 -9.55
N HIS A 238 8.88 -13.36 -10.86
CA HIS A 238 10.10 -12.79 -11.42
C HIS A 238 10.26 -11.32 -11.03
N GLN A 239 9.15 -10.57 -10.93
CA GLN A 239 9.15 -9.14 -10.63
C GLN A 239 9.21 -8.84 -9.14
N TYR A 240 8.67 -9.71 -8.29
CA TYR A 240 8.60 -9.51 -6.85
C TYR A 240 8.53 -10.83 -6.08
N ILE A 241 8.93 -10.78 -4.81
CA ILE A 241 8.85 -11.90 -3.87
C ILE A 241 8.11 -11.40 -2.64
N VAL A 242 7.04 -12.12 -2.26
CA VAL A 242 6.17 -11.74 -1.15
C VAL A 242 6.51 -12.58 0.07
N THR A 243 6.88 -11.90 1.16
CA THR A 243 7.03 -12.50 2.48
C THR A 243 5.75 -12.37 3.30
N LEU A 244 5.58 -13.22 4.30
CA LEU A 244 4.45 -13.13 5.24
C LEU A 244 4.42 -11.77 5.95
N GLY A 245 5.57 -11.24 6.33
CA GLY A 245 5.71 -9.93 6.96
C GLY A 245 5.23 -8.80 6.07
N ALA A 246 5.62 -8.79 4.80
CA ALA A 246 5.17 -7.78 3.85
C ALA A 246 3.66 -7.88 3.58
N ASP A 247 3.14 -9.08 3.36
CA ASP A 247 1.71 -9.32 3.09
C ASP A 247 0.83 -8.89 4.28
N SER A 248 1.21 -9.29 5.49
CA SER A 248 0.51 -8.91 6.71
C SER A 248 0.50 -7.40 6.93
N PHE A 249 1.62 -6.74 6.66
CA PHE A 249 1.74 -5.30 6.81
C PHE A 249 0.94 -4.53 5.75
N LEU A 250 0.98 -4.95 4.48
CA LEU A 250 0.17 -4.34 3.42
C LEU A 250 -1.33 -4.58 3.63
N THR A 251 -1.71 -5.73 4.18
CA THR A 251 -3.10 -6.03 4.56
C THR A 251 -3.59 -5.09 5.67
N LEU A 252 -2.74 -4.81 6.67
CA LEU A 252 -3.04 -3.83 7.72
C LEU A 252 -3.30 -2.43 7.11
N LEU A 253 -2.46 -1.99 6.18
CA LEU A 253 -2.62 -0.71 5.50
C LEU A 253 -3.89 -0.67 4.62
N ASN A 254 -4.16 -1.73 3.84
CA ASN A 254 -5.38 -1.82 3.04
C ASN A 254 -6.65 -1.78 3.89
N THR A 255 -6.66 -2.51 5.02
CA THR A 255 -7.77 -2.47 5.98
C THR A 255 -8.01 -1.05 6.50
N MET A 256 -6.94 -0.29 6.77
CA MET A 256 -7.04 1.12 7.15
C MET A 256 -7.61 1.97 6.01
N SER A 257 -7.15 1.76 4.77
CA SER A 257 -7.70 2.41 3.57
C SER A 257 -9.20 2.19 3.42
N ASP A 258 -9.66 0.94 3.50
CA ASP A 258 -11.07 0.62 3.37
C ASP A 258 -11.95 1.36 4.40
N ARG A 259 -11.44 1.56 5.61
CA ARG A 259 -12.13 2.29 6.68
C ARG A 259 -12.24 3.78 6.38
N TYR A 260 -11.14 4.46 6.12
CA TYR A 260 -11.20 5.91 5.90
C TYR A 260 -11.79 6.29 4.53
N ASN A 261 -11.86 5.35 3.58
CA ASN A 261 -12.53 5.56 2.29
C ASN A 261 -14.00 5.90 2.44
N LEU A 262 -14.64 5.40 3.49
CA LEU A 262 -16.04 5.68 3.85
C LEU A 262 -16.25 7.10 4.39
N LEU A 263 -15.19 7.83 4.75
CA LEU A 263 -15.34 9.19 5.26
C LEU A 263 -15.74 10.14 4.13
N ARG A 264 -16.62 11.09 4.43
CA ARG A 264 -17.07 12.07 3.45
C ARG A 264 -16.00 13.13 3.14
N GLN A 265 -15.43 13.76 4.17
CA GLN A 265 -14.53 14.89 3.99
C GLN A 265 -13.09 14.46 3.63
N PRO A 266 -12.51 14.99 2.53
CA PRO A 266 -11.14 14.65 2.11
C PRO A 266 -10.07 14.93 3.17
N ARG A 267 -10.24 15.98 3.99
CA ARG A 267 -9.28 16.34 5.05
C ARG A 267 -9.08 15.21 6.06
N HIS A 268 -10.13 14.50 6.44
CA HIS A 268 -10.02 13.36 7.35
C HIS A 268 -9.31 12.17 6.69
N LYS A 269 -9.55 11.92 5.40
CA LYS A 269 -8.82 10.91 4.63
C LYS A 269 -7.32 11.22 4.57
N LEU A 270 -6.96 12.49 4.36
CA LEU A 270 -5.56 12.93 4.35
C LEU A 270 -4.86 12.73 5.70
N GLN A 271 -5.57 12.88 6.82
CA GLN A 271 -5.02 12.60 8.15
C GLN A 271 -4.74 11.11 8.35
N PHE A 272 -5.61 10.21 7.88
CA PHE A 272 -5.33 8.78 7.87
C PHE A 272 -4.24 8.38 6.88
N LEU A 273 -4.18 9.00 5.70
CA LEU A 273 -3.08 8.80 4.76
C LEU A 273 -1.74 9.19 5.39
N LYS A 274 -1.70 10.29 6.16
CA LYS A 274 -0.52 10.67 6.91
C LYS A 274 -0.12 9.60 7.92
N LEU A 275 -1.08 9.01 8.63
CA LEU A 275 -0.81 7.86 9.52
C LEU A 275 -0.28 6.64 8.74
N GLN A 276 -0.82 6.32 7.56
CA GLN A 276 -0.29 5.24 6.71
C GLN A 276 1.16 5.49 6.29
N ILE A 277 1.50 6.73 5.90
CA ILE A 277 2.86 7.13 5.55
C ILE A 277 3.80 7.00 6.76
N ASP A 278 3.35 7.42 7.95
CA ASP A 278 4.13 7.28 9.18
C ASP A 278 4.38 5.79 9.50
N LEU A 279 3.39 4.91 9.32
CA LEU A 279 3.53 3.46 9.52
C LEU A 279 4.48 2.82 8.49
N LEU A 280 4.49 3.29 7.24
CA LEU A 280 5.43 2.84 6.21
C LEU A 280 6.87 3.17 6.60
N GLU A 281 7.10 4.34 7.18
CA GLU A 281 8.42 4.74 7.67
C GLU A 281 8.85 3.90 8.88
N GLU A 282 7.95 3.71 9.86
CA GLU A 282 8.20 2.87 11.03
C GLU A 282 8.53 1.42 10.65
N PHE A 283 7.78 0.83 9.71
CA PHE A 283 8.02 -0.53 9.23
C PHE A 283 9.42 -0.67 8.61
N LYS A 284 9.80 0.29 7.77
CA LYS A 284 11.14 0.36 7.16
C LYS A 284 12.23 0.46 8.23
N GLN A 285 12.08 1.39 9.18
CA GLN A 285 13.05 1.60 10.26
C GLN A 285 13.25 0.35 11.10
N LYS A 286 12.18 -0.41 11.37
CA LYS A 286 12.29 -1.67 12.10
C LYS A 286 13.01 -2.76 11.34
N ILE A 287 12.79 -2.90 10.03
CA ILE A 287 13.57 -3.85 9.22
C ILE A 287 15.05 -3.50 9.28
N VAL A 288 15.39 -2.21 9.14
CA VAL A 288 16.78 -1.73 9.25
C VAL A 288 17.36 -1.98 10.64
N GLN A 289 16.57 -1.78 11.70
CA GLN A 289 16.97 -2.09 13.07
C GLN A 289 17.26 -3.58 13.24
N LEU A 290 16.35 -4.46 12.82
CA LEU A 290 16.52 -5.92 12.88
C LEU A 290 17.75 -6.39 12.12
N PHE A 291 18.01 -5.80 10.95
CA PHE A 291 19.23 -6.05 10.19
C PHE A 291 20.48 -5.60 10.97
N THR A 292 20.44 -4.42 11.60
CA THR A 292 21.58 -3.87 12.34
C THR A 292 21.92 -4.71 13.57
N GLU A 293 20.90 -5.21 14.28
CA GLU A 293 21.06 -6.09 15.44
C GLU A 293 21.63 -7.47 15.05
N ASN A 294 21.25 -8.00 13.89
CA ASN A 294 21.66 -9.33 13.39
C ASN A 294 22.73 -9.27 12.29
N LYS A 295 23.48 -8.17 12.21
CA LYS A 295 24.40 -7.88 11.11
C LYS A 295 25.45 -8.98 10.91
N GLU A 296 25.89 -9.63 11.99
CA GLU A 296 26.93 -10.65 11.94
C GLU A 296 26.48 -11.97 11.28
N SER A 297 25.23 -12.38 11.51
CA SER A 297 24.70 -13.62 10.91
C SER A 297 24.31 -13.42 9.45
N SER A 298 23.91 -12.19 9.07
CA SER A 298 23.29 -11.89 7.77
C SER A 298 22.11 -12.84 7.45
N GLU A 299 21.52 -13.42 8.49
CA GLU A 299 20.38 -14.30 8.42
C GLU A 299 19.16 -13.46 8.01
N TYR A 300 18.40 -13.93 7.02
CA TYR A 300 17.22 -13.25 6.46
C TYR A 300 17.48 -11.95 5.66
N LEU A 301 18.72 -11.57 5.38
CA LEU A 301 19.00 -10.32 4.63
C LEU A 301 18.33 -10.29 3.24
N GLN A 302 18.28 -11.44 2.55
CA GLN A 302 17.65 -11.52 1.23
C GLN A 302 16.12 -11.36 1.35
N GLU A 303 15.53 -11.98 2.37
CA GLU A 303 14.10 -11.92 2.68
C GLU A 303 13.67 -10.52 3.13
N MET A 304 14.50 -9.83 3.93
CA MET A 304 14.32 -8.41 4.29
C MET A 304 14.35 -7.51 3.05
N LEU A 305 15.31 -7.72 2.15
CA LEU A 305 15.39 -7.01 0.87
C LEU A 305 14.15 -7.26 0.00
N CYS A 306 13.69 -8.52 -0.09
CA CYS A 306 12.46 -8.89 -0.79
C CYS A 306 11.23 -8.19 -0.20
N THR A 307 11.13 -8.18 1.14
CA THR A 307 10.05 -7.52 1.90
C THR A 307 9.99 -6.02 1.57
N MET A 308 11.12 -5.31 1.71
CA MET A 308 11.21 -3.88 1.40
C MET A 308 10.92 -3.58 -0.07
N HIS A 309 11.46 -4.40 -0.97
CA HIS A 309 11.22 -4.26 -2.40
C HIS A 309 9.75 -4.47 -2.75
N TYR A 310 9.07 -5.46 -2.14
CA TYR A 310 7.66 -5.71 -2.42
C TYR A 310 6.75 -4.60 -1.89
N VAL A 311 7.01 -4.05 -0.70
CA VAL A 311 6.30 -2.86 -0.21
C VAL A 311 6.51 -1.70 -1.19
N ARG A 312 7.75 -1.40 -1.56
CA ARG A 312 8.10 -0.35 -2.53
C ARG A 312 7.42 -0.57 -3.89
N TYR A 313 7.37 -1.80 -4.40
CA TYR A 313 6.69 -2.17 -5.64
C TYR A 313 5.18 -1.93 -5.53
N THR A 314 4.58 -2.29 -4.39
CA THR A 314 3.15 -2.09 -4.13
C THR A 314 2.80 -0.60 -4.05
N LEU A 315 3.65 0.22 -3.43
CA LEU A 315 3.44 1.68 -3.36
C LEU A 315 3.44 2.34 -4.74
N LEU A 316 4.28 1.89 -5.67
CA LEU A 316 4.22 2.37 -7.06
C LEU A 316 2.86 2.09 -7.70
N ASN A 317 2.36 0.87 -7.52
CA ASN A 317 1.06 0.49 -8.07
C ASN A 317 -0.07 1.29 -7.39
N TRP A 318 -0.01 1.44 -6.07
CA TRP A 318 -0.97 2.26 -5.32
C TRP A 318 -0.98 3.72 -5.76
N GLY A 319 0.17 4.29 -6.10
CA GLY A 319 0.26 5.64 -6.63
C GLY A 319 -0.58 5.87 -7.90
N THR A 320 -0.88 4.81 -8.66
CA THR A 320 -1.72 4.86 -9.87
C THR A 320 -3.20 4.59 -9.61
N ASN A 321 -3.59 4.21 -8.40
CA ASN A 321 -4.99 3.92 -8.07
C ASN A 321 -5.79 5.22 -7.93
N MET A 322 -7.02 5.23 -8.49
CA MET A 322 -7.95 6.36 -8.43
C MET A 322 -8.15 6.92 -7.02
N HIS A 323 -8.16 6.03 -6.02
CA HIS A 323 -8.26 6.41 -4.62
C HIS A 323 -7.13 7.38 -4.20
N PHE A 324 -5.87 6.97 -4.37
CA PHE A 324 -4.72 7.77 -3.94
C PHE A 324 -4.47 8.99 -4.85
N LEU A 325 -4.80 8.89 -6.14
CA LEU A 325 -4.80 10.05 -7.06
C LEU A 325 -5.79 11.13 -6.62
N SER A 326 -6.99 10.74 -6.17
CA SER A 326 -7.97 11.68 -5.63
C SER A 326 -7.43 12.40 -4.39
N LEU A 327 -6.75 11.68 -3.49
CA LEU A 327 -6.13 12.26 -2.30
C LEU A 327 -4.97 13.20 -2.65
N LEU A 328 -4.16 12.88 -3.67
CA LEU A 328 -3.13 13.78 -4.16
C LEU A 328 -3.74 15.11 -4.63
N ASN A 329 -4.79 15.03 -5.45
CA ASN A 329 -5.48 16.23 -5.94
C ASN A 329 -5.99 17.09 -4.78
N TYR A 330 -6.68 16.50 -3.81
CA TYR A 330 -7.14 17.23 -2.62
C TYR A 330 -5.99 17.85 -1.80
N LYS A 331 -4.84 17.17 -1.71
CA LYS A 331 -3.66 17.71 -1.03
C LYS A 331 -3.12 18.95 -1.76
N CYS A 332 -3.02 18.90 -3.09
CA CYS A 332 -2.57 20.00 -3.93
C CYS A 332 -3.52 21.21 -3.85
N GLU A 333 -4.84 20.98 -3.90
CA GLU A 333 -5.86 22.02 -3.74
C GLU A 333 -5.70 22.76 -2.40
N LEU A 334 -5.45 22.05 -1.30
CA LEU A 334 -5.24 22.65 0.03
C LEU A 334 -3.95 23.48 0.13
N GLN A 335 -2.96 23.19 -0.71
CA GLN A 335 -1.67 23.90 -0.75
C GLN A 335 -1.68 25.09 -1.73
N ASN A 336 -2.83 25.40 -2.35
CA ASN A 336 -2.97 26.38 -3.44
C ASN A 336 -2.10 26.08 -4.67
N GLU A 337 -1.64 24.84 -4.81
CA GLU A 337 -0.94 24.34 -6.00
C GLU A 337 -1.98 23.72 -6.92
N TYR A 338 -2.80 24.54 -7.58
CA TYR A 338 -3.76 24.03 -8.57
C TYR A 338 -2.99 23.37 -9.73
N LYS A 339 -3.02 22.04 -9.76
CA LYS A 339 -2.63 21.23 -10.91
C LYS A 339 -3.92 20.67 -11.49
N SER A 340 -4.15 20.85 -12.79
CA SER A 340 -5.32 20.24 -13.43
C SER A 340 -5.26 18.71 -13.30
N PRO A 341 -6.40 17.99 -13.27
CA PRO A 341 -6.41 16.52 -13.24
C PRO A 341 -5.58 15.88 -14.37
N THR A 342 -5.52 16.55 -15.52
CA THR A 342 -4.70 16.15 -16.68
C THR A 342 -3.21 16.33 -16.40
N GLU A 343 -2.80 17.45 -15.80
CA GLU A 343 -1.40 17.68 -15.40
C GLU A 343 -0.94 16.71 -14.31
N LEU A 344 -1.80 16.34 -13.35
CA LEU A 344 -1.49 15.34 -12.32
C LEU A 344 -1.27 13.93 -12.89
N LEU A 345 -1.99 13.58 -13.96
CA LEU A 345 -1.78 12.33 -14.69
C LEU A 345 -0.49 12.36 -15.53
N GLU A 346 -0.06 13.55 -15.96
CA GLU A 346 1.16 13.76 -16.73
C GLU A 346 2.43 13.87 -15.86
N THR A 347 2.33 14.38 -14.63
CA THR A 347 3.49 14.62 -13.74
C THR A 347 4.09 13.34 -13.14
N THR A 348 3.41 12.19 -13.25
CA THR A 348 3.78 10.91 -12.60
C THR A 348 3.95 10.98 -11.08
N GLU A 349 3.53 12.10 -10.47
CA GLU A 349 3.71 12.37 -9.04
C GLU A 349 2.66 11.61 -8.23
N THR A 350 3.08 11.03 -7.11
CA THR A 350 2.20 10.25 -6.24
C THR A 350 2.32 10.68 -4.78
N VAL A 351 1.29 10.37 -3.97
CA VAL A 351 1.35 10.62 -2.51
C VAL A 351 2.46 9.84 -1.79
N PHE A 352 3.08 8.86 -2.45
CA PHE A 352 4.09 7.96 -1.88
C PHE A 352 5.51 8.24 -2.39
N ASP A 353 5.74 9.24 -3.25
CA ASP A 353 7.05 9.41 -3.92
C ASP A 353 8.21 9.55 -2.93
N ASP A 354 8.05 10.33 -1.87
CA ASP A 354 9.07 10.51 -0.85
C ASP A 354 9.31 9.22 -0.06
N THR A 355 8.25 8.46 0.23
CA THR A 355 8.35 7.14 0.87
C THR A 355 9.08 6.16 -0.04
N ILE A 356 8.75 6.12 -1.34
CA ILE A 356 9.39 5.25 -2.33
C ILE A 356 10.89 5.57 -2.44
N LYS A 357 11.26 6.86 -2.54
CA LYS A 357 12.67 7.30 -2.54
C LYS A 357 13.39 6.85 -1.28
N SER A 358 12.74 6.97 -0.13
CA SER A 358 13.28 6.56 1.18
C SER A 358 13.50 5.04 1.27
N TYR A 359 12.58 4.23 0.75
CA TYR A 359 12.77 2.78 0.63
C TYR A 359 13.87 2.41 -0.36
N ASP A 360 13.93 3.06 -1.53
CA ASP A 360 14.97 2.81 -2.54
C ASP A 360 16.37 3.11 -1.98
N LEU A 361 16.53 4.15 -1.15
CA LEU A 361 17.78 4.46 -0.45
C LEU A 361 18.23 3.28 0.44
N GLU A 362 17.36 2.83 1.35
CA GLU A 362 17.69 1.75 2.28
C GLU A 362 17.94 0.41 1.57
N ILE A 363 17.14 0.09 0.54
CA ILE A 363 17.38 -1.10 -0.30
C ILE A 363 18.78 -1.06 -0.91
N ASN A 364 19.22 0.09 -1.44
CA ASN A 364 20.57 0.22 -2.01
C ASN A 364 21.67 0.06 -0.95
N ILE A 365 21.46 0.55 0.28
CA ILE A 365 22.40 0.35 1.39
C ILE A 365 22.54 -1.14 1.74
N LEU A 366 21.41 -1.84 1.88
CA LEU A 366 21.39 -3.27 2.18
C LEU A 366 21.98 -4.12 1.04
N LEU A 367 21.73 -3.76 -0.23
CA LEU A 367 22.36 -4.40 -1.39
C LEU A 367 23.89 -4.23 -1.39
N ASN A 368 24.38 -3.04 -1.06
CA ASN A 368 25.82 -2.81 -0.95
C ASN A 368 26.45 -3.67 0.16
N TYR A 369 25.78 -3.80 1.30
CA TYR A 369 26.24 -4.68 2.37
C TYR A 369 26.27 -6.15 1.93
N LEU A 370 25.20 -6.65 1.30
CA LEU A 370 25.14 -8.01 0.75
C LEU A 370 26.28 -8.27 -0.25
N CYS A 371 26.56 -7.29 -1.11
CA CYS A 371 27.68 -7.33 -2.05
C CYS A 371 29.03 -7.46 -1.33
N ASP A 372 29.26 -6.65 -0.29
CA ASP A 372 30.51 -6.68 0.47
C ASP A 372 30.68 -7.98 1.28
N ASP A 373 29.62 -8.51 1.87
CA ASP A 373 29.65 -9.80 2.57
C ASP A 373 30.03 -10.95 1.62
N ILE A 374 29.38 -11.02 0.45
CA ILE A 374 29.71 -12.00 -0.60
C ILE A 374 31.16 -11.84 -1.05
N MET A 375 31.61 -10.62 -1.31
CA MET A 375 33.00 -10.36 -1.71
C MET A 375 34.00 -10.73 -0.63
N ASN A 376 33.67 -10.53 0.65
CA ASN A 376 34.53 -10.94 1.75
C ASN A 376 34.64 -12.47 1.85
N LYS A 377 33.54 -13.20 1.64
CA LYS A 377 33.54 -14.68 1.55
C LYS A 377 34.42 -15.16 0.39
N ILE A 378 34.26 -14.58 -0.79
CA ILE A 378 35.07 -14.90 -1.98
C ILE A 378 36.55 -14.64 -1.70
N LYS A 379 36.91 -13.46 -1.16
CA LYS A 379 38.31 -13.11 -0.84
C LYS A 379 38.93 -14.03 0.20
N ARG A 380 38.14 -14.53 1.18
CA ARG A 380 38.62 -15.50 2.17
C ARG A 380 39.00 -16.83 1.50
N HIS A 381 38.17 -17.32 0.58
CA HIS A 381 38.44 -18.54 -0.18
C HIS A 381 39.54 -18.36 -1.25
N GLY A 382 39.75 -17.14 -1.74
CA GLY A 382 40.82 -16.80 -2.70
C GLY A 382 42.21 -16.62 -2.09
N LYS A 383 42.38 -16.73 -0.76
CA LYS A 383 43.68 -16.51 -0.09
C LYS A 383 44.80 -17.44 -0.56
N GLN A 384 44.46 -18.70 -0.87
CA GLN A 384 45.45 -19.66 -1.34
C GLN A 384 45.83 -19.38 -2.79
N TYR A 385 44.84 -19.16 -3.66
CA TYR A 385 45.03 -18.76 -5.06
C TYR A 385 45.92 -17.52 -5.22
N LYS A 386 45.74 -16.52 -4.34
CA LYS A 386 46.60 -15.32 -4.30
C LYS A 386 48.08 -15.64 -4.06
N LYS A 387 48.39 -16.74 -3.37
CA LYS A 387 49.76 -17.14 -2.97
C LYS A 387 50.36 -18.23 -3.87
N ASP A 388 49.71 -18.57 -4.99
CA ASP A 388 50.26 -19.59 -5.87
C ASP A 388 51.61 -19.18 -6.45
N ASN A 389 52.43 -20.18 -6.76
CA ASN A 389 53.74 -19.99 -7.37
C ASN A 389 53.63 -19.76 -8.87
N TRP A 390 52.96 -18.66 -9.26
CA TRP A 390 52.70 -18.25 -10.65
C TRP A 390 53.96 -18.15 -11.54
N HIS A 391 55.14 -17.96 -10.95
CA HIS A 391 56.43 -17.85 -11.63
C HIS A 391 57.10 -19.20 -11.95
N ILE A 392 56.59 -20.33 -11.43
CA ILE A 392 57.15 -21.69 -11.66
C ILE A 392 56.10 -22.62 -12.29
N MET A 393 54.90 -22.11 -12.63
CA MET A 393 53.87 -22.94 -13.25
C MET A 393 54.32 -23.49 -14.60
N SER A 394 53.98 -24.75 -14.87
CA SER A 394 54.31 -25.43 -16.12
C SER A 394 53.56 -24.80 -17.29
N GLU A 395 54.18 -24.78 -18.47
CA GLU A 395 53.50 -24.32 -19.68
C GLU A 395 52.48 -25.35 -20.18
N LEU A 396 51.34 -24.88 -20.67
CA LEU A 396 50.27 -25.77 -21.14
C LEU A 396 50.45 -26.06 -22.64
N THR A 397 50.63 -27.34 -22.97
CA THR A 397 50.77 -27.79 -24.36
C THR A 397 49.43 -28.05 -25.05
N ASP A 398 48.36 -28.32 -24.28
CA ASP A 398 47.00 -28.51 -24.78
C ASP A 398 45.99 -27.69 -23.95
N THR A 399 45.52 -26.58 -24.49
CA THR A 399 44.54 -25.70 -23.85
C THR A 399 43.12 -26.27 -23.79
N ASN A 400 42.83 -27.36 -24.52
CA ASN A 400 41.49 -27.96 -24.58
C ASN A 400 41.22 -28.93 -23.42
N ARG A 401 42.25 -29.36 -22.69
CA ARG A 401 42.14 -30.22 -21.50
C ARG A 401 42.39 -29.46 -20.19
N TYR A 402 42.31 -28.13 -20.23
CA TYR A 402 42.60 -27.29 -19.08
C TYR A 402 41.65 -27.59 -17.92
N ILE A 403 42.25 -27.82 -16.74
CA ILE A 403 41.56 -27.91 -15.46
C ILE A 403 41.91 -26.64 -14.69
N ILE A 404 40.89 -26.06 -14.04
CA ILE A 404 41.06 -24.86 -13.22
C ILE A 404 42.16 -25.06 -12.19
N THR A 405 42.88 -24.01 -11.83
CA THR A 405 43.87 -24.08 -10.76
C THR A 405 43.20 -24.51 -9.44
N ASP A 406 43.66 -25.62 -8.84
CA ASP A 406 43.01 -26.25 -7.67
C ASP A 406 42.83 -25.29 -6.47
N SER A 407 43.82 -24.44 -6.23
CA SER A 407 43.84 -23.39 -5.20
C SER A 407 42.75 -22.32 -5.40
N GLY A 408 42.31 -22.09 -6.64
CA GLY A 408 41.28 -21.12 -7.02
C GLY A 408 39.87 -21.70 -7.07
N TRP A 409 39.74 -23.03 -7.12
CA TRP A 409 38.45 -23.70 -7.30
C TRP A 409 37.38 -23.20 -6.31
N LEU A 410 37.69 -23.18 -5.01
CA LEU A 410 36.72 -22.80 -3.97
C LEU A 410 36.27 -21.34 -4.10
N MET A 411 37.16 -20.44 -4.54
CA MET A 411 36.83 -19.03 -4.78
C MET A 411 35.82 -18.88 -5.93
N TYR A 412 36.07 -19.55 -7.05
CA TYR A 412 35.19 -19.52 -8.22
C TYR A 412 33.86 -20.23 -7.96
N GLU A 413 33.87 -21.32 -7.20
CA GLU A 413 32.64 -22.02 -6.80
C GLU A 413 31.80 -21.12 -5.89
N THR A 414 32.42 -20.49 -4.89
CA THR A 414 31.72 -19.54 -4.00
C THR A 414 31.09 -18.38 -4.78
N PHE A 415 31.80 -17.83 -5.77
CA PHE A 415 31.25 -16.80 -6.66
C PHE A 415 30.05 -17.32 -7.46
N THR A 416 30.15 -18.53 -8.01
CA THR A 416 29.09 -19.19 -8.78
C THR A 416 27.84 -19.46 -7.95
N GLU A 417 28.01 -20.10 -6.79
CA GLU A 417 26.93 -20.41 -5.85
C GLU A 417 26.25 -19.14 -5.35
N SER A 418 27.03 -18.09 -5.06
CA SER A 418 26.48 -16.80 -4.62
C SER A 418 25.58 -16.19 -5.69
N LEU A 419 26.02 -16.10 -6.94
CA LEU A 419 25.20 -15.55 -8.03
C LEU A 419 23.96 -16.40 -8.32
N ASN A 420 24.09 -17.73 -8.31
CA ASN A 420 22.94 -18.63 -8.49
C ASN A 420 21.91 -18.47 -7.36
N THR A 421 22.39 -18.36 -6.11
CA THR A 421 21.52 -18.17 -4.94
C THR A 421 20.79 -16.84 -5.02
N LEU A 422 21.49 -15.75 -5.36
CA LEU A 422 20.88 -14.44 -5.55
C LEU A 422 19.84 -14.45 -6.68
N ASN A 423 20.13 -15.06 -7.82
CA ASN A 423 19.19 -15.16 -8.93
C ASN A 423 17.92 -15.95 -8.58
N ARG A 424 18.02 -16.91 -7.65
CA ARG A 424 16.88 -17.72 -7.19
C ARG A 424 16.05 -17.00 -6.11
N ASN A 425 16.71 -16.21 -5.27
CA ASN A 425 16.12 -15.70 -4.04
C ASN A 425 15.77 -14.21 -4.08
N LEU A 426 16.23 -13.45 -5.10
CA LEU A 426 15.90 -12.04 -5.26
C LEU A 426 15.02 -11.80 -6.51
N PRO A 427 14.16 -10.77 -6.49
CA PRO A 427 13.49 -10.28 -7.69
C PRO A 427 14.49 -9.83 -8.76
N ILE A 428 14.10 -9.96 -10.03
CA ILE A 428 15.01 -9.70 -11.17
C ILE A 428 15.55 -8.27 -11.21
N SER A 429 14.76 -7.30 -10.74
CA SER A 429 15.15 -5.89 -10.61
C SER A 429 16.32 -5.69 -9.64
N LEU A 430 16.30 -6.37 -8.49
CA LEU A 430 17.37 -6.32 -7.50
C LEU A 430 18.58 -7.12 -7.98
N PHE A 431 18.35 -8.32 -8.52
CA PHE A 431 19.43 -9.15 -9.04
C PHE A 431 20.22 -8.42 -10.14
N ASN A 432 19.54 -7.79 -11.11
CA ASN A 432 20.18 -7.04 -12.19
C ASN A 432 20.93 -5.80 -11.75
N LYS A 433 20.61 -5.23 -10.57
CA LYS A 433 21.43 -4.18 -9.96
C LYS A 433 22.67 -4.76 -9.28
N LEU A 434 22.57 -5.95 -8.70
CA LEU A 434 23.59 -6.50 -7.80
C LEU A 434 24.67 -7.32 -8.52
N TRP A 435 24.29 -8.24 -9.42
CA TRP A 435 25.26 -9.14 -10.05
C TRP A 435 26.36 -8.43 -10.85
N PRO A 436 26.12 -7.30 -11.56
CA PRO A 436 27.18 -6.57 -12.25
C PRO A 436 28.20 -5.99 -11.27
N VAL A 437 27.73 -5.49 -10.13
CA VAL A 437 28.58 -4.88 -9.09
C VAL A 437 29.46 -5.94 -8.44
N ILE A 438 28.91 -7.12 -8.12
CA ILE A 438 29.70 -8.25 -7.59
C ILE A 438 30.75 -8.69 -8.63
N THR A 439 30.35 -8.78 -9.91
CA THR A 439 31.24 -9.18 -11.01
C THR A 439 32.40 -8.20 -11.17
N ASP A 440 32.13 -6.90 -11.17
CA ASP A 440 33.15 -5.85 -11.27
C ASP A 440 34.11 -5.86 -10.06
N LYS A 441 33.57 -5.98 -8.83
CA LYS A 441 34.40 -6.11 -7.62
C LYS A 441 35.25 -7.37 -7.63
N PHE A 442 34.72 -8.49 -8.14
CA PHE A 442 35.46 -9.74 -8.28
C PHE A 442 36.58 -9.63 -9.32
N ALA A 443 36.29 -9.05 -10.49
CA ALA A 443 37.30 -8.80 -11.51
C ALA A 443 38.40 -7.85 -11.03
N THR A 444 38.01 -6.80 -10.29
CA THR A 444 38.94 -5.84 -9.67
C THR A 444 39.82 -6.50 -8.61
N TYR A 445 39.27 -7.42 -7.82
CA TYR A 445 40.05 -8.22 -6.86
C TYR A 445 41.10 -9.07 -7.60
N ILE A 446 40.72 -9.80 -8.64
CA ILE A 446 41.70 -10.60 -9.41
C ILE A 446 42.77 -9.71 -10.04
N TYR A 447 42.38 -8.58 -10.61
CA TYR A 447 43.34 -7.64 -11.21
C TYR A 447 44.33 -7.08 -10.19
N ASN A 448 43.87 -6.51 -9.08
CA ASN A 448 44.74 -5.84 -8.12
C ASN A 448 45.49 -6.81 -7.19
N ASP A 449 44.77 -7.78 -6.63
CA ASP A 449 45.28 -8.63 -5.55
C ASP A 449 45.94 -9.91 -6.04
N ILE A 450 45.75 -10.31 -7.30
CA ILE A 450 46.35 -11.52 -7.86
C ILE A 450 47.31 -11.14 -8.99
N LEU A 451 46.84 -10.45 -10.04
CA LEU A 451 47.66 -10.13 -11.20
C LEU A 451 48.77 -9.11 -10.85
N LEU A 452 48.43 -7.96 -10.27
CA LEU A 452 49.45 -6.94 -9.94
C LEU A 452 50.29 -7.31 -8.70
N ALA A 453 49.81 -8.22 -7.86
CA ALA A 453 50.51 -8.62 -6.64
C ALA A 453 51.55 -9.74 -6.84
N ASN A 454 51.53 -10.42 -8.00
CA ASN A 454 52.38 -11.58 -8.26
C ASN A 454 53.28 -11.38 -9.49
N ILE A 455 54.22 -12.31 -9.67
CA ILE A 455 55.09 -12.38 -10.84
C ILE A 455 54.82 -13.70 -11.58
N PHE A 456 54.80 -13.67 -12.91
CA PHE A 456 54.30 -14.74 -13.76
C PHE A 456 55.33 -15.18 -14.81
N ASN A 457 55.51 -16.51 -14.95
CA ASN A 457 56.16 -17.13 -16.11
C ASN A 457 55.10 -17.53 -17.17
N ASN A 458 55.49 -18.07 -18.33
CA ASN A 458 54.54 -18.31 -19.44
C ASN A 458 53.39 -19.23 -19.06
N GLY A 459 53.70 -20.32 -18.34
CA GLY A 459 52.68 -21.18 -17.77
C GLY A 459 51.71 -20.43 -16.87
N GLY A 460 52.19 -19.66 -15.89
CA GLY A 460 51.33 -18.96 -14.93
C GLY A 460 50.42 -17.93 -15.58
N ALA A 461 50.93 -17.17 -16.55
CA ALA A 461 50.13 -16.21 -17.31
C ALA A 461 48.99 -16.92 -18.08
N GLN A 462 49.32 -18.04 -18.73
CA GLN A 462 48.33 -18.88 -19.43
C GLN A 462 47.29 -19.45 -18.47
N HIS A 463 47.69 -19.99 -17.31
CA HIS A 463 46.76 -20.53 -16.30
C HIS A 463 45.77 -19.46 -15.83
N LEU A 464 46.25 -18.26 -15.46
CA LEU A 464 45.38 -17.17 -15.03
C LEU A 464 44.38 -16.76 -16.13
N TYR A 465 44.85 -16.65 -17.37
CA TYR A 465 43.98 -16.33 -18.51
C TYR A 465 42.91 -17.41 -18.75
N LEU A 466 43.28 -18.68 -18.67
CA LEU A 466 42.36 -19.80 -18.88
C LEU A 466 41.37 -19.98 -17.72
N ASP A 467 41.79 -19.76 -16.47
CA ASP A 467 40.89 -19.70 -15.31
C ASP A 467 39.78 -18.66 -15.56
N ILE A 468 40.14 -17.44 -15.96
CA ILE A 468 39.18 -16.37 -16.24
C ILE A 468 38.29 -16.72 -17.44
N LYS A 469 38.90 -17.20 -18.54
CA LYS A 469 38.19 -17.51 -19.79
C LYS A 469 37.21 -18.67 -19.64
N TYR A 470 37.57 -19.74 -18.95
CA TYR A 470 36.77 -20.95 -18.87
C TYR A 470 35.88 -21.02 -17.63
N LYS A 471 36.05 -20.13 -16.64
CA LYS A 471 35.18 -20.10 -15.46
C LYS A 471 34.38 -18.83 -15.36
N ILE A 472 35.02 -17.66 -15.33
CA ILE A 472 34.30 -16.40 -15.12
C ILE A 472 33.35 -16.09 -16.28
N ILE A 473 33.80 -16.21 -17.54
CA ILE A 473 32.96 -15.92 -18.71
C ILE A 473 31.70 -16.80 -18.74
N PRO A 474 31.78 -18.14 -18.67
CA PRO A 474 30.58 -18.99 -18.69
C PRO A 474 29.61 -18.72 -17.53
N ILE A 475 30.09 -18.32 -16.35
CA ILE A 475 29.23 -17.94 -15.22
C ILE A 475 28.42 -16.69 -15.59
N ILE A 476 29.09 -15.65 -16.07
CA ILE A 476 28.44 -14.37 -16.43
C ILE A 476 27.52 -14.55 -17.65
N SER A 477 27.87 -15.41 -18.60
CA SER A 477 27.05 -15.73 -19.79
C SER A 477 25.66 -16.23 -19.46
N LYS A 478 25.41 -16.74 -18.24
CA LYS A 478 24.08 -17.13 -17.78
C LYS A 478 23.13 -15.94 -17.61
N TYR A 479 23.67 -14.75 -17.39
CA TYR A 479 22.91 -13.56 -16.99
C TYR A 479 22.98 -12.43 -18.01
N THR A 480 23.87 -12.50 -19.01
CA THR A 480 24.00 -11.50 -20.06
C THR A 480 24.48 -12.10 -21.37
N VAL A 481 24.06 -11.51 -22.48
CA VAL A 481 24.51 -11.86 -23.83
C VAL A 481 25.97 -11.41 -24.07
N ASN A 482 26.42 -10.36 -23.37
CA ASN A 482 27.73 -9.74 -23.57
C ASN A 482 28.60 -9.80 -22.28
N PRO A 483 29.06 -11.00 -21.86
CA PRO A 483 29.78 -11.18 -20.60
C PRO A 483 31.12 -10.42 -20.53
N ASN A 484 31.78 -10.27 -21.67
CA ASN A 484 33.11 -9.66 -21.75
C ASN A 484 33.13 -8.20 -21.30
N ILE A 485 32.02 -7.46 -21.43
CA ILE A 485 31.94 -6.04 -21.07
C ILE A 485 32.20 -5.84 -19.57
N TYR A 486 31.72 -6.77 -18.73
CA TYR A 486 31.79 -6.67 -17.27
C TYR A 486 33.17 -7.03 -16.70
N ILE A 487 34.03 -7.67 -17.49
CA ILE A 487 35.38 -8.07 -17.09
C ILE A 487 36.45 -7.62 -18.09
N GLN A 488 36.10 -6.64 -18.94
CA GLN A 488 36.93 -6.26 -20.09
C GLN A 488 38.35 -5.88 -19.65
N ARG A 489 38.48 -4.98 -18.66
CA ARG A 489 39.77 -4.54 -18.14
C ARG A 489 40.65 -5.71 -17.68
N LEU A 490 40.07 -6.70 -17.00
CA LEU A 490 40.79 -7.90 -16.55
C LEU A 490 41.19 -8.79 -17.73
N LEU A 491 40.30 -8.99 -18.71
CA LEU A 491 40.60 -9.78 -19.92
C LEU A 491 41.73 -9.15 -20.74
N GLU A 492 41.72 -7.83 -20.94
CA GLU A 492 42.80 -7.11 -21.62
C GLU A 492 44.13 -7.28 -20.87
N ALA A 493 44.09 -7.21 -19.54
CA ALA A 493 45.28 -7.37 -18.71
C ALA A 493 45.89 -8.76 -18.83
N CYS A 494 45.07 -9.81 -18.81
CA CYS A 494 45.54 -11.18 -18.99
C CYS A 494 46.09 -11.42 -20.39
N LYS A 495 45.51 -10.82 -21.45
CA LYS A 495 46.04 -10.91 -22.82
C LYS A 495 47.41 -10.23 -22.96
N ILE A 496 47.58 -9.06 -22.33
CA ILE A 496 48.90 -8.39 -22.26
C ILE A 496 49.90 -9.26 -21.51
N LEU A 497 49.50 -9.81 -20.35
CA LEU A 497 50.36 -10.70 -19.56
C LEU A 497 50.78 -11.95 -20.35
N CYS A 498 49.93 -12.46 -21.25
CA CYS A 498 50.25 -13.58 -22.14
C CYS A 498 51.05 -13.20 -23.39
N PHE A 499 51.41 -11.92 -23.58
CA PHE A 499 52.02 -11.40 -24.80
C PHE A 499 51.26 -11.78 -26.08
N ASP A 500 49.93 -11.63 -26.10
CA ASP A 500 49.16 -11.85 -27.33
C ASP A 500 49.63 -10.85 -28.42
N PRO A 501 50.34 -11.31 -29.47
CA PRO A 501 51.08 -10.43 -30.38
C PRO A 501 50.15 -9.56 -31.25
N ASN A 502 48.88 -9.95 -31.37
CA ASN A 502 47.88 -9.24 -32.16
C ASN A 502 46.92 -8.42 -31.29
N PHE A 503 47.11 -8.40 -29.98
CA PHE A 503 46.21 -7.71 -29.07
C PHE A 503 46.63 -6.25 -28.85
N LYS A 504 45.68 -5.33 -29.02
CA LYS A 504 45.84 -3.92 -28.68
C LYS A 504 44.86 -3.57 -27.55
N PRO A 505 45.34 -3.11 -26.38
CA PRO A 505 44.45 -2.70 -25.30
C PRO A 505 43.60 -1.49 -25.71
N VAL A 506 42.35 -1.49 -25.24
CA VAL A 506 41.38 -0.42 -25.52
C VAL A 506 41.01 0.30 -24.21
N VAL A 507 40.88 -0.45 -23.11
CA VAL A 507 40.45 0.07 -21.81
C VAL A 507 41.64 0.43 -20.92
N LEU A 508 42.73 -0.34 -20.98
CA LEU A 508 43.90 -0.14 -20.13
C LEU A 508 44.72 1.09 -20.55
N LYS A 509 45.10 1.90 -19.57
CA LYS A 509 45.98 3.05 -19.77
C LYS A 509 47.43 2.59 -19.98
N ARG A 510 48.24 3.42 -20.65
CA ARG A 510 49.64 3.10 -20.98
C ARG A 510 50.50 2.73 -19.75
N ASN A 511 50.28 3.40 -18.62
CA ASN A 511 50.97 3.09 -17.37
C ASN A 511 50.56 1.72 -16.80
N GLU A 512 49.28 1.36 -16.89
CA GLU A 512 48.78 0.05 -16.46
C GLU A 512 49.36 -1.08 -17.32
N VAL A 513 49.42 -0.87 -18.64
CA VAL A 513 50.07 -1.81 -19.57
C VAL A 513 51.53 -2.04 -19.17
N SER A 514 52.29 -0.97 -18.95
CA SER A 514 53.69 -1.08 -18.48
C SER A 514 53.80 -1.84 -17.16
N GLU A 515 52.91 -1.57 -16.21
CA GLU A 515 52.91 -2.24 -14.91
C GLU A 515 52.62 -3.74 -15.03
N ILE A 516 51.66 -4.14 -15.87
CA ILE A 516 51.35 -5.55 -16.14
C ILE A 516 52.55 -6.26 -16.76
N LEU A 517 53.22 -5.62 -17.71
CA LEU A 517 54.41 -6.18 -18.37
C LEU A 517 55.58 -6.38 -17.38
N LEU A 518 55.71 -5.52 -16.36
CA LEU A 518 56.72 -5.70 -15.29
C LEU A 518 56.43 -6.93 -14.40
N ARG A 519 55.19 -7.46 -14.42
CA ARG A 519 54.85 -8.69 -13.68
C ARG A 519 55.25 -9.97 -14.43
N ARG A 520 55.90 -9.85 -15.58
CA ARG A 520 56.28 -10.96 -16.45
C ARG A 520 57.77 -11.33 -16.30
N ILE A 521 58.08 -12.62 -16.12
CA ILE A 521 59.44 -13.15 -16.26
C ILE A 521 59.55 -13.86 -17.61
N GLU A 522 60.42 -13.37 -18.48
CA GLU A 522 60.93 -14.11 -19.64
C GLU A 522 62.12 -14.96 -19.18
N ASN A 523 62.07 -16.28 -19.38
CA ASN A 523 63.20 -17.13 -18.97
C ASN A 523 64.39 -16.92 -19.91
N GLY A 524 65.47 -16.34 -19.35
CA GLY A 524 66.84 -16.54 -19.79
C GLY A 524 67.54 -15.35 -20.44
N ASN A 525 67.88 -14.31 -19.67
CA ASN A 525 69.24 -13.76 -19.67
C ASN A 525 69.41 -12.74 -18.54
N SER A 526 70.56 -12.83 -17.89
CA SER A 526 71.25 -11.71 -17.29
C SER A 526 71.09 -10.46 -18.16
N LEU A 527 70.33 -9.48 -17.67
CA LEU A 527 70.51 -8.09 -18.09
C LEU A 527 71.86 -7.64 -17.54
N GLU A 528 72.93 -8.00 -18.24
CA GLU A 528 74.16 -7.23 -18.20
C GLU A 528 73.82 -5.84 -18.73
N PHE A 529 73.89 -4.86 -17.83
CA PHE A 529 73.96 -3.45 -18.21
C PHE A 529 75.25 -3.23 -19.00
N SER A 530 75.12 -2.86 -20.27
CA SER A 530 76.14 -2.14 -21.02
C SER A 530 75.59 -0.79 -21.48
#